data_AF-A0A7C0WG56-F1
#
_entry.id   AF-A0A7C0WG56-F1
#
_cell.length_a   1.000
_cell.length_b   1.000
_cell.length_c   1.000
_cell.angle_alpha   90.00
_cell.angle_beta   90.00
_cell.angle_gamma   90.00
#
_symmetry.space_group_name_H-M   'P 1'
#
loop_
_entity.id
_entity.type
_entity.pdbx_description
1 polymer ?
#
loop_
_entity_poly.entity_id
_entity_poly.type
_entity_poly.pdbx_seq_one_letter_code
_entity_poly.pdbx_strand_id
1 'polypeptide(L)'
;MEKCFFALLIFSFFFGCATTQKSKAPVNRDKAEPETQILEDFDPVELKDDDFVVPAKVNDFVAPGKIQTEYPNAVPFANADSGEVKTVRVRGYRIQIGAFKNQEDAETVHREAMLNFENDNVYLIFEPPNYKIRVGDFEARRDAEGLLQKAISMGFKDAWIVKTLVGKEVRK
;
A
#
# COMPACT_ATOMS: atom_id res chain seq x y z
N MET A 1 9.43 -67.99 -35.10
CA MET A 1 9.17 -67.43 -33.75
C MET A 1 8.65 -66.02 -33.97
N GLU A 2 7.40 -65.89 -34.42
CA GLU A 2 6.17 -65.65 -33.61
C GLU A 2 5.95 -64.16 -33.30
N LYS A 3 5.21 -63.46 -34.18
CA LYS A 3 3.79 -63.01 -34.02
C LYS A 3 3.72 -61.70 -33.22
N CYS A 4 3.52 -60.51 -33.82
CA CYS A 4 2.26 -60.03 -34.41
C CYS A 4 1.02 -60.58 -33.70
N PHE A 5 0.52 -59.91 -32.65
CA PHE A 5 -0.89 -59.97 -32.25
C PHE A 5 -1.22 -58.88 -31.21
N PHE A 6 -2.38 -58.25 -31.38
CA PHE A 6 -3.08 -57.29 -30.49
C PHE A 6 -2.44 -55.89 -30.36
N ALA A 7 -2.84 -54.80 -31.04
CA ALA A 7 -4.16 -54.38 -31.53
C ALA A 7 -5.27 -54.50 -30.47
N LEU A 8 -5.91 -53.38 -30.11
CA LEU A 8 -7.00 -53.21 -29.12
C LEU A 8 -6.58 -53.11 -27.65
N LEU A 9 -6.42 -51.88 -27.17
CA LEU A 9 -7.25 -51.36 -26.07
C LEU A 9 -7.26 -49.82 -26.10
N ILE A 10 -7.81 -49.29 -27.19
CA ILE A 10 -8.52 -48.01 -27.19
C ILE A 10 -9.81 -48.28 -26.41
N PHE A 11 -9.83 -47.92 -25.12
CA PHE A 11 -11.07 -47.88 -24.34
C PHE A 11 -11.21 -46.49 -23.70
N SER A 12 -11.62 -45.55 -24.55
CA SER A 12 -12.75 -44.67 -24.31
C SER A 12 -12.95 -44.22 -22.85
N PHE A 13 -12.21 -43.19 -22.43
CA PHE A 13 -12.66 -42.29 -21.36
C PHE A 13 -13.29 -41.04 -21.99
N PHE A 14 -14.36 -41.25 -22.74
CA PHE A 14 -15.37 -40.21 -23.00
C PHE A 14 -16.30 -40.16 -21.79
N PHE A 15 -15.87 -39.50 -20.71
CA PHE A 15 -16.82 -38.98 -19.73
C PHE A 15 -17.45 -37.72 -20.32
N GLY A 16 -18.55 -37.92 -21.04
CA GLY A 16 -19.49 -36.86 -21.33
C GLY A 16 -20.14 -36.38 -20.04
N CYS A 17 -20.02 -35.09 -19.75
CA CYS A 17 -20.97 -34.42 -18.88
C CYS A 17 -22.00 -33.73 -19.77
N ALA A 18 -23.26 -34.11 -19.57
CA ALA A 18 -24.40 -33.74 -20.37
C ALA A 18 -24.84 -32.29 -20.13
N THR A 19 -25.33 -31.72 -21.21
CA THR A 19 -26.16 -30.52 -21.36
C THR A 19 -27.04 -30.17 -20.15
N THR A 20 -27.03 -28.91 -19.73
CA THR A 20 -28.14 -28.30 -19.00
C THR A 20 -28.63 -27.09 -19.80
N GLN A 21 -29.91 -27.14 -20.10
CA GLN A 21 -30.65 -26.27 -21.01
C GLN A 21 -30.91 -24.91 -20.37
N LYS A 22 -30.70 -23.82 -21.13
CA LYS A 22 -31.18 -22.48 -20.78
C LYS A 22 -32.70 -22.50 -20.67
N SER A 23 -33.25 -22.43 -19.46
CA SER A 23 -34.63 -22.01 -19.26
C SER A 23 -34.67 -20.48 -19.21
N LYS A 24 -35.22 -19.85 -20.26
CA LYS A 24 -35.72 -18.48 -20.15
C LYS A 24 -36.86 -18.50 -19.13
N ALA A 25 -36.60 -18.02 -17.92
CA ALA A 25 -37.69 -17.70 -17.01
C ALA A 25 -38.49 -16.52 -17.61
N PRO A 26 -39.83 -16.56 -17.60
CA PRO A 26 -40.65 -15.47 -18.08
C PRO A 26 -40.41 -14.21 -17.22
N VAL A 27 -40.24 -13.08 -17.89
CA VAL A 27 -40.29 -11.75 -17.28
C VAL A 27 -41.69 -11.58 -16.71
N ASN A 28 -41.83 -11.76 -15.39
CA ASN A 28 -43.01 -11.36 -14.67
C ASN A 28 -42.88 -9.86 -14.37
N ARG A 29 -43.34 -9.04 -15.32
CA ARG A 29 -43.79 -7.68 -15.04
C ARG A 29 -44.99 -7.84 -14.13
N ASP A 30 -44.81 -7.54 -12.85
CA ASP A 30 -45.82 -6.97 -11.94
C ASP A 30 -45.31 -7.10 -10.50
N LYS A 31 -44.43 -6.18 -10.12
CA LYS A 31 -44.37 -5.69 -8.74
C LYS A 31 -43.82 -4.28 -8.78
N ALA A 32 -44.74 -3.30 -8.68
CA ALA A 32 -44.36 -1.93 -8.39
C ALA A 32 -43.58 -1.93 -7.07
N GLU A 33 -42.28 -1.63 -7.14
CA GLU A 33 -41.53 -1.22 -5.97
C GLU A 33 -42.07 0.14 -5.51
N PRO A 34 -42.23 0.37 -4.20
CA PRO A 34 -42.58 1.69 -3.71
C PRO A 34 -41.46 2.63 -4.16
N GLU A 35 -41.81 3.68 -4.90
CA GLU A 35 -40.90 4.77 -5.18
C GLU A 35 -40.35 5.26 -3.84
N THR A 36 -39.11 4.87 -3.53
CA THR A 36 -38.34 5.54 -2.48
C THR A 36 -38.21 6.97 -2.96
N GLN A 37 -39.09 7.84 -2.45
CA GLN A 37 -39.03 9.27 -2.69
C GLN A 37 -37.60 9.69 -2.35
N ILE A 38 -36.86 10.05 -3.39
CA ILE A 38 -35.51 10.59 -3.22
C ILE A 38 -35.72 11.91 -2.49
N LEU A 39 -35.26 11.99 -1.25
CA LEU A 39 -35.29 13.22 -0.46
C LEU A 39 -34.22 14.13 -1.05
N GLU A 40 -34.60 14.95 -2.02
CA GLU A 40 -33.74 15.93 -2.72
C GLU A 40 -33.64 17.26 -1.95
N ASP A 41 -33.73 17.22 -0.62
CA ASP A 41 -33.78 18.41 0.23
C ASP A 41 -32.38 18.90 0.64
N PHE A 42 -31.31 18.39 0.02
CA PHE A 42 -29.97 18.87 0.29
C PHE A 42 -29.74 20.21 -0.44
N ASP A 43 -29.95 21.33 0.27
CA ASP A 43 -29.61 22.67 -0.20
C ASP A 43 -28.13 22.99 0.13
N PRO A 44 -27.24 23.03 -0.87
CA PRO A 44 -25.83 23.36 -0.62
C PRO A 44 -25.61 24.81 -0.20
N VAL A 45 -26.61 25.70 -0.30
CA VAL A 45 -26.51 27.10 0.16
C VAL A 45 -26.61 27.21 1.69
N GLU A 46 -27.25 26.25 2.37
CA GLU A 46 -27.33 26.24 3.83
C GLU A 46 -26.04 25.79 4.51
N LEU A 47 -25.03 25.32 3.76
CA LEU A 47 -23.71 25.10 4.31
C LEU A 47 -23.12 26.45 4.76
N LYS A 48 -22.96 26.59 6.07
CA LYS A 48 -22.16 27.66 6.68
C LYS A 48 -20.70 27.33 6.45
N ASP A 49 -20.19 27.70 5.29
CA ASP A 49 -18.75 27.76 5.07
C ASP A 49 -18.23 28.95 5.90
N ASP A 50 -17.42 28.68 6.92
CA ASP A 50 -16.72 29.74 7.64
C ASP A 50 -15.76 30.43 6.65
N ASP A 51 -16.14 31.63 6.18
CA ASP A 51 -15.29 32.45 5.32
C ASP A 51 -13.94 32.67 6.01
N PHE A 52 -12.90 32.02 5.50
CA PHE A 52 -11.55 32.14 6.03
C PHE A 52 -11.03 33.56 5.78
N VAL A 53 -11.10 34.42 6.81
CA VAL A 53 -10.53 35.76 6.75
C VAL A 53 -9.01 35.65 6.79
N VAL A 54 -8.37 35.72 5.62
CA VAL A 54 -6.92 35.87 5.51
C VAL A 54 -6.55 37.27 6.03
N PRO A 55 -5.82 37.42 7.15
CA PRO A 55 -5.37 38.74 7.58
C PRO A 55 -4.40 39.31 6.54
N ALA A 56 -4.70 40.51 6.05
CA ALA A 56 -4.02 41.18 4.93
C ALA A 56 -2.56 41.62 5.21
N LYS A 57 -1.89 41.03 6.19
CA LYS A 57 -0.46 41.28 6.48
C LYS A 57 0.26 39.98 6.82
N VAL A 58 0.58 39.23 5.78
CA VAL A 58 1.74 38.32 5.78
C VAL A 58 2.64 38.77 4.64
N ASN A 59 3.68 39.53 4.97
CA ASN A 59 4.77 39.87 4.03
C ASN A 59 5.77 38.71 3.92
N ASP A 60 5.30 37.47 3.99
CA ASP A 60 6.12 36.29 3.77
C ASP A 60 5.81 35.76 2.39
N PHE A 61 6.47 36.34 1.39
CA PHE A 61 6.55 35.76 0.05
C PHE A 61 7.26 34.40 0.15
N VAL A 62 6.51 33.33 0.39
CA VAL A 62 7.00 31.97 0.14
C VAL A 62 6.90 31.75 -1.37
N ALA A 63 8.07 31.57 -1.99
CA ALA A 63 8.22 31.25 -3.40
C ALA A 63 7.29 30.10 -3.86
N PRO A 64 6.86 30.10 -5.14
CA PRO A 64 5.92 29.10 -5.64
C PRO A 64 6.58 27.73 -5.65
N GLY A 65 6.20 26.87 -4.70
CA GLY A 65 6.76 25.52 -4.58
C GLY A 65 6.36 24.71 -3.36
N LYS A 66 5.45 25.19 -2.50
CA LYS A 66 4.91 24.41 -1.37
C LYS A 66 3.40 24.57 -1.32
N ILE A 67 2.68 23.56 -1.80
CA ILE A 67 1.29 23.33 -1.43
C ILE A 67 1.33 22.27 -0.33
N GLN A 68 1.02 22.67 0.91
CA GLN A 68 0.56 21.74 1.94
C GLN A 68 -0.97 21.76 1.85
N THR A 69 -1.59 20.63 1.56
CA THR A 69 -3.03 20.44 1.73
C THR A 69 -3.28 20.21 3.22
N GLU A 70 -3.85 21.19 3.91
CA GLU A 70 -4.39 21.03 5.26
C GLU A 70 -5.78 20.39 5.18
N TYR A 71 -5.97 19.23 5.83
CA TYR A 71 -7.29 18.70 6.19
C TYR A 71 -7.68 19.28 7.55
N PRO A 72 -8.89 19.84 7.72
CA PRO A 72 -9.35 20.33 9.00
C PRO A 72 -9.92 19.17 9.82
N ASN A 73 -9.26 18.86 10.94
CA ASN A 73 -9.86 18.44 12.21
C ASN A 73 -8.73 18.29 13.24
N ALA A 74 -8.28 19.42 13.77
CA ALA A 74 -7.43 19.46 14.95
C ALA A 74 -8.28 19.07 16.17
N VAL A 75 -8.15 17.82 16.62
CA VAL A 75 -8.38 17.53 18.05
C VAL A 75 -7.28 18.26 18.84
N PRO A 76 -7.61 19.04 19.88
CA PRO A 76 -6.59 19.66 20.71
C PRO A 76 -5.89 18.54 21.49
N PHE A 77 -4.74 18.09 20.99
CA PHE A 77 -3.80 17.35 21.82
C PHE A 77 -3.35 18.32 22.90
N ALA A 78 -3.90 18.14 24.10
CA ALA A 78 -3.47 18.80 25.31
C ALA A 78 -1.94 18.71 25.39
N ASN A 79 -1.31 19.84 25.68
CA ASN A 79 0.13 20.00 25.83
C ASN A 79 0.67 19.01 26.88
N ALA A 80 1.04 17.82 26.44
CA ALA A 80 2.01 17.00 27.14
C ALA A 80 3.38 17.54 26.76
N ASP A 81 4.15 17.91 27.79
CA ASP A 81 5.57 18.19 27.74
C ASP A 81 6.32 16.98 27.15
N SER A 82 6.23 16.84 25.83
CA SER A 82 7.01 15.90 25.03
C SER A 82 8.25 16.68 24.67
N GLY A 83 9.36 16.37 25.36
CA GLY A 83 10.66 16.91 25.02
C GLY A 83 10.84 16.81 23.51
N GLU A 84 11.04 17.95 22.85
CA GLU A 84 11.01 18.10 21.41
C GLU A 84 12.10 17.20 20.77
N VAL A 85 11.73 15.98 20.36
CA VAL A 85 12.65 15.05 19.69
C VAL A 85 12.89 15.58 18.29
N LYS A 86 14.01 16.29 18.13
CA LYS A 86 14.42 16.81 16.82
C LYS A 86 14.99 15.66 15.98
N THR A 87 14.21 15.19 15.01
CA THR A 87 14.68 14.22 14.01
C THR A 87 15.48 14.94 12.93
N VAL A 88 16.78 14.67 12.85
CA VAL A 88 17.67 15.21 11.80
C VAL A 88 17.86 14.18 10.71
N ARG A 89 17.83 14.60 9.44
CA ARG A 89 18.15 13.73 8.29
C ARG A 89 19.66 13.69 8.07
N VAL A 90 20.26 12.50 8.12
CA VAL A 90 21.70 12.29 7.90
C VAL A 90 21.94 11.31 6.75
N ARG A 91 23.13 11.34 6.14
CA ARG A 91 23.52 10.36 5.13
C ARG A 91 23.66 8.99 5.79
N GLY A 92 23.00 8.00 5.23
CA GLY A 92 23.01 6.64 5.74
C GLY A 92 22.62 5.61 4.69
N TYR A 93 22.11 4.49 5.17
CA TYR A 93 21.87 3.28 4.41
C TYR A 93 20.54 2.66 4.86
N ARG A 94 19.83 2.09 3.89
CA ARG A 94 18.68 1.21 4.11
C ARG A 94 18.83 -0.03 3.26
N ILE A 95 18.09 -1.08 3.59
CA ILE A 95 18.10 -2.31 2.80
C ILE A 95 16.85 -2.34 1.95
N GLN A 96 16.99 -2.39 0.64
CA GLN A 96 15.86 -2.67 -0.23
C GLN A 96 15.70 -4.18 -0.32
N ILE A 97 14.53 -4.70 0.06
CA ILE A 97 14.24 -6.14 0.06
C ILE A 97 13.45 -6.60 -1.17
N GLY A 98 12.86 -5.66 -1.90
CA GLY A 98 12.09 -5.96 -3.11
C GLY A 98 11.62 -4.71 -3.86
N ALA A 99 11.25 -4.91 -5.12
CA ALA A 99 10.59 -3.92 -5.95
C ALA A 99 9.49 -4.60 -6.79
N PHE A 100 8.27 -4.06 -6.71
CA PHE A 100 7.07 -4.67 -7.27
C PHE A 100 6.36 -3.68 -8.19
N LYS A 101 5.74 -4.18 -9.27
CA LYS A 101 4.93 -3.35 -10.18
C LYS A 101 3.50 -3.18 -9.68
N ASN A 102 2.96 -4.24 -9.09
CA ASN A 102 1.61 -4.27 -8.53
C ASN A 102 1.65 -3.79 -7.08
N GLN A 103 0.66 -2.99 -6.69
CA GLN A 103 0.51 -2.49 -5.33
C GLN A 103 0.14 -3.61 -4.36
N GLU A 104 -0.78 -4.50 -4.73
CA GLU A 104 -1.27 -5.59 -3.87
C GLU A 104 -0.13 -6.54 -3.43
N ASP A 105 0.75 -6.88 -4.38
CA ASP A 105 1.92 -7.72 -4.13
C ASP A 105 2.90 -7.00 -3.19
N ALA A 106 3.12 -5.70 -3.41
CA ALA A 106 4.01 -4.88 -2.60
C ALA A 106 3.49 -4.76 -1.15
N GLU A 107 2.19 -4.56 -0.98
CA GLU A 107 1.55 -4.48 0.34
C GLU A 107 1.60 -5.81 1.08
N THR A 108 1.43 -6.92 0.37
CA THR A 108 1.55 -8.27 0.96
C THR A 108 2.95 -8.52 1.50
N VAL A 109 3.98 -8.27 0.69
CA VAL A 109 5.38 -8.43 1.11
C VAL A 109 5.75 -7.39 2.17
N HIS A 110 5.19 -6.19 2.13
CA HIS A 110 5.41 -5.16 3.13
C HIS A 110 4.87 -5.58 4.51
N ARG A 111 3.67 -6.17 4.57
CA ARG A 111 3.12 -6.73 5.82
C ARG A 111 3.98 -7.87 6.36
N GLU A 112 4.44 -8.78 5.48
CA GLU A 112 5.36 -9.84 5.87
C GLU A 112 6.68 -9.27 6.42
N ALA A 113 7.23 -8.25 5.78
CA ALA A 113 8.43 -7.57 6.24
C ALA A 113 8.23 -6.90 7.61
N MET A 114 7.08 -6.27 7.86
CA MET A 114 6.76 -5.68 9.17
C MET A 114 6.77 -6.72 10.29
N LEU A 115 6.30 -7.95 10.03
CA LEU A 115 6.32 -9.05 11.00
C LEU A 115 7.73 -9.62 11.20
N ASN A 116 8.54 -9.67 10.15
CA ASN A 116 9.89 -10.23 10.19
C ASN A 116 10.95 -9.25 10.77
N PHE A 117 10.68 -7.95 10.67
CA PHE A 117 11.57 -6.86 11.05
C PHE A 117 10.95 -5.96 12.15
N GLU A 118 10.40 -6.55 13.21
CA GLU A 118 9.69 -5.83 14.28
C GLU A 118 10.54 -4.74 14.98
N ASN A 119 11.86 -4.87 14.95
CA ASN A 119 12.80 -3.94 15.58
C ASN A 119 13.31 -2.85 14.62
N ASP A 120 12.94 -2.90 13.35
CA ASP A 120 13.44 -2.02 12.31
C ASP A 120 12.28 -1.35 11.57
N ASN A 121 12.45 -0.09 11.16
CA ASN A 121 11.44 0.59 10.37
C ASN A 121 11.30 -0.03 8.98
N VAL A 122 10.08 -0.36 8.56
CA VAL A 122 9.78 -0.86 7.21
C VAL A 122 9.03 0.23 6.43
N TYR A 123 9.47 0.47 5.19
CA TYR A 123 8.95 1.52 4.32
C TYR A 123 8.48 0.95 2.98
N LEU A 124 7.26 1.29 2.58
CA LEU A 124 6.74 1.11 1.23
C LEU A 124 6.84 2.44 0.47
N ILE A 125 7.69 2.51 -0.56
CA ILE A 125 7.98 3.74 -1.31
C ILE A 125 7.61 3.53 -2.77
N PHE A 126 6.71 4.36 -3.31
CA PHE A 126 6.43 4.37 -4.73
C PHE A 126 7.46 5.22 -5.48
N GLU A 127 8.31 4.57 -6.27
CA GLU A 127 9.23 5.22 -7.21
C GLU A 127 8.84 4.75 -8.62
N PRO A 128 8.13 5.60 -9.40
CA PRO A 128 7.55 5.17 -10.68
C PRO A 128 8.55 4.41 -11.57
N PRO A 129 8.16 3.25 -12.13
CA PRO A 129 6.84 2.62 -12.08
C PRO A 129 6.65 1.57 -10.97
N ASN A 130 7.54 1.50 -9.96
CA ASN A 130 7.57 0.39 -9.00
C ASN A 130 7.37 0.83 -7.55
N TYR A 131 6.79 -0.05 -6.75
CA TYR A 131 6.76 -0.01 -5.30
C TYR A 131 8.00 -0.70 -4.73
N LYS A 132 8.85 0.06 -4.04
CA LYS A 132 10.09 -0.42 -3.42
C LYS A 132 9.88 -0.57 -1.92
N ILE A 133 10.33 -1.70 -1.37
CA ILE A 133 10.25 -1.95 0.07
C ILE A 133 11.65 -1.79 0.66
N ARG A 134 11.80 -0.88 1.62
CA ARG A 134 13.07 -0.61 2.31
C ARG A 134 12.95 -0.85 3.81
N VAL A 135 14.01 -1.34 4.43
CA VAL A 135 14.05 -1.71 5.86
C VAL A 135 15.24 -1.07 6.56
N GLY A 136 15.01 -0.62 7.79
CA GLY A 136 15.98 -0.09 8.72
C GLY A 136 16.42 1.33 8.41
N ASP A 137 17.20 1.89 9.32
CA ASP A 137 17.84 3.20 9.24
C ASP A 137 19.27 3.07 9.80
N PHE A 138 20.28 3.01 8.94
CA PHE A 138 21.67 2.76 9.35
C PHE A 138 22.58 3.93 8.98
N GLU A 139 23.42 4.39 9.91
CA GLU A 139 24.44 5.41 9.61
C GLU A 139 25.67 4.79 8.92
N ALA A 140 26.12 3.64 9.41
CA ALA A 140 27.25 2.92 8.85
C ALA A 140 26.80 1.76 7.97
N ARG A 141 27.55 1.53 6.89
CA ARG A 141 27.30 0.40 5.98
C ARG A 141 27.41 -0.96 6.68
N ARG A 142 28.36 -1.10 7.61
CA ARG A 142 28.61 -2.34 8.35
C ARG A 142 27.38 -2.79 9.14
N ASP A 143 26.63 -1.84 9.70
CA ASP A 143 25.40 -2.15 10.47
C ASP A 143 24.30 -2.66 9.52
N ALA A 144 24.18 -2.04 8.34
CA ALA A 144 23.28 -2.51 7.29
C ALA A 144 23.66 -3.89 6.73
N GLU A 145 24.94 -4.28 6.75
CA GLU A 145 25.36 -5.63 6.31
C GLU A 145 24.82 -6.72 7.24
N GLY A 146 24.72 -6.45 8.54
CA GLY A 146 24.12 -7.38 9.51
C GLY A 146 22.64 -7.65 9.20
N LEU A 147 21.86 -6.59 9.00
CA LEU A 147 20.45 -6.73 8.63
C LEU A 147 20.29 -7.35 7.23
N LEU A 148 21.22 -7.13 6.30
CA LEU A 148 21.20 -7.74 4.96
C LEU A 148 21.29 -9.26 5.05
N GLN A 149 22.24 -9.78 5.83
CA GLN A 149 22.37 -11.23 6.03
C GLN A 149 21.12 -11.81 6.69
N LYS A 150 20.55 -11.09 7.66
CA LYS A 150 19.27 -11.45 8.29
C LYS A 150 18.15 -11.55 7.24
N ALA A 151 17.99 -10.53 6.39
CA ALA A 151 16.99 -10.50 5.33
C ALA A 151 17.15 -11.67 4.33
N ILE A 152 18.37 -11.95 3.89
CA ILE A 152 18.67 -13.07 2.99
C ILE A 152 18.29 -14.40 3.65
N SER A 153 18.60 -14.59 4.93
CA SER A 153 18.27 -15.82 5.68
C SER A 153 16.76 -16.04 5.83
N MET A 154 15.96 -14.97 5.82
CA MET A 154 14.49 -15.03 5.86
C MET A 154 13.85 -15.29 4.49
N GLY A 155 14.62 -15.28 3.40
CA GLY A 155 14.11 -15.55 2.05
C GLY A 155 14.14 -14.35 1.10
N PHE A 156 14.50 -13.16 1.57
CA PHE A 156 14.69 -11.97 0.73
C PHE A 156 16.05 -12.03 0.01
N LYS A 157 16.19 -12.93 -0.97
CA LYS A 157 17.45 -13.19 -1.68
C LYS A 157 17.93 -12.01 -2.52
N ASP A 158 16.98 -11.25 -3.05
CA ASP A 158 17.25 -10.06 -3.85
C ASP A 158 17.38 -8.81 -2.99
N ALA A 159 17.73 -8.93 -1.71
CA ALA A 159 17.96 -7.78 -0.86
C ALA A 159 19.31 -7.10 -1.15
N TRP A 160 19.37 -5.77 -1.14
CA TRP A 160 20.62 -5.02 -1.27
C TRP A 160 20.63 -3.71 -0.48
N ILE A 161 21.85 -3.23 -0.19
CA ILE A 161 22.05 -1.98 0.54
C ILE A 161 21.95 -0.77 -0.39
N VAL A 162 21.13 0.21 -0.01
CA VAL A 162 20.89 1.47 -0.73
C VAL A 162 21.35 2.64 0.13
N LYS A 163 22.12 3.57 -0.46
CA LYS A 163 22.48 4.85 0.17
C LYS A 163 21.29 5.81 0.14
N THR A 164 20.92 6.36 1.28
CA THR A 164 19.78 7.30 1.38
C THR A 164 19.91 8.22 2.60
N LEU A 165 18.92 9.09 2.81
CA LEU A 165 18.82 9.92 4.00
C LEU A 165 17.97 9.22 5.05
N VAL A 166 18.58 8.91 6.19
CA VAL A 166 17.94 8.26 7.35
C VAL A 166 17.64 9.28 8.43
N GLY A 167 16.58 9.04 9.21
CA GLY A 167 16.24 9.88 10.35
C GLY A 167 17.09 9.50 11.57
N LYS A 168 17.72 10.49 12.20
CA LYS A 168 18.42 10.33 13.48
C LYS A 168 17.71 11.15 14.53
N GLU A 169 17.27 10.51 15.60
CA GLU A 169 16.77 11.22 16.77
C GLU A 169 17.93 11.86 17.52
N VAL A 170 17.89 13.18 17.66
CA VAL A 170 18.85 13.91 18.48
C VAL A 170 18.12 14.36 19.73
N ARG A 171 18.46 13.73 20.87
CA ARG A 171 18.02 14.21 22.19
C ARG A 171 18.91 15.39 22.58
N LYS A 172 18.29 16.51 22.93
CA LYS A 172 18.97 17.71 23.42
C LYS A 172 19.37 17.55 24.88
#